data_AF-A0A357AK41-F1
#
_entry.id   AF-A0A357AK41-F1
#
_cell.length_a   1.000
_cell.length_b   1.000
_cell.length_c   1.000
_cell.angle_alpha   90.00
_cell.angle_beta   90.00
_cell.angle_gamma   90.00
#
_symmetry.space_group_name_H-M   'P 1'
#
loop_
_entity.id
_entity.type
_entity.pdbx_description
1 polymer ?
#
loop_
_entity_poly.entity_id
_entity_poly.type
_entity_poly.pdbx_seq_one_letter_code
_entity_poly.pdbx_strand_id
1 'polypeptide(L)'
;MNNTFRSFVWKDIGDIERGRPTLGGEMPVAVYRMHIYSLRNVLEKNYGKDATKHILVEAGWAAGREFCKNVLDLNLPPESFFSLLKQKMAELGIGILEVEHADFENM
;
A
#
# COMPACT_ATOMS: atom_id res chain seq x y z
N MET A 1 -22.82 11.11 -19.18
CA MET A 1 -22.50 10.08 -18.17
C MET A 1 -21.75 10.77 -17.06
N ASN A 2 -22.30 10.84 -15.85
CA ASN A 2 -21.60 11.43 -14.71
C ASN A 2 -20.42 10.51 -14.37
N ASN A 3 -19.24 10.86 -14.86
CA ASN A 3 -18.00 10.17 -14.51
C ASN A 3 -17.58 10.65 -13.11
N THR A 4 -18.26 10.14 -12.09
CA THR A 4 -17.91 10.48 -10.70
C THR A 4 -16.72 9.62 -10.33
N PHE A 5 -15.52 10.14 -10.60
CA PHE A 5 -14.29 9.55 -10.11
C PHE A 5 -14.39 9.35 -8.60
N ARG A 6 -14.15 8.12 -8.16
CA ARG A 6 -14.16 7.75 -6.75
C ARG A 6 -12.76 7.34 -6.34
N SER A 7 -12.24 7.98 -5.30
CA SER A 7 -10.97 7.57 -4.70
C SER A 7 -11.06 6.16 -4.11
N PHE A 8 -9.96 5.42 -4.20
CA PHE A 8 -9.79 4.14 -3.51
C PHE A 8 -10.06 4.28 -2.01
N VAL A 9 -10.83 3.34 -1.47
CA VAL A 9 -11.12 3.19 -0.04
C VAL A 9 -10.91 1.74 0.38
N TRP A 10 -10.61 1.48 1.65
CA TRP A 10 -10.30 0.14 2.15
C TRP A 10 -11.29 -0.95 1.74
N LYS A 11 -12.59 -0.63 1.73
CA LYS A 11 -13.64 -1.59 1.34
C LYS A 11 -13.56 -2.06 -0.12
N ASP A 12 -12.85 -1.36 -0.98
CA ASP A 12 -12.67 -1.76 -2.38
C ASP A 12 -11.78 -3.02 -2.49
N ILE A 13 -11.02 -3.37 -1.44
CA ILE A 13 -10.27 -4.63 -1.33
C ILE A 13 -11.22 -5.83 -1.26
N GLY A 14 -12.42 -5.64 -0.71
CA GLY A 14 -13.39 -6.71 -0.47
C GLY A 14 -13.03 -7.62 0.70
N ASP A 15 -13.85 -8.66 0.88
CA ASP A 15 -13.65 -9.70 1.90
C ASP A 15 -12.76 -10.82 1.33
N ILE A 16 -11.53 -10.89 1.82
CA ILE A 16 -10.52 -11.84 1.32
C ILE A 16 -10.88 -13.28 1.69
N GLU A 17 -11.38 -13.54 2.90
CA GLU A 17 -11.75 -14.88 3.34
C GLU A 17 -12.94 -15.41 2.54
N ARG A 18 -13.93 -14.55 2.29
CA ARG A 18 -15.06 -14.90 1.42
C ARG A 18 -14.64 -15.06 -0.05
N GLY A 19 -13.74 -14.21 -0.54
CA GLY A 19 -13.30 -14.19 -1.93
C GLY A 19 -12.30 -15.29 -2.29
N ARG A 20 -11.52 -15.77 -1.31
CA ARG A 20 -10.46 -16.77 -1.47
C ARG A 20 -10.49 -17.82 -0.34
N PRO A 21 -11.59 -18.58 -0.18
CA PRO A 21 -11.80 -19.44 0.99
C PRO A 21 -10.76 -20.53 1.21
N THR A 22 -9.97 -20.89 0.20
CA THR A 22 -8.90 -21.90 0.30
C THR A 22 -7.50 -21.29 0.41
N LEU A 23 -7.25 -20.15 -0.24
CA LEU A 23 -5.93 -19.53 -0.32
C LEU A 23 -5.77 -18.33 0.61
N GLY A 24 -6.87 -17.80 1.15
CA GLY A 24 -6.90 -16.65 2.05
C GLY A 24 -6.08 -15.46 1.54
N GLY A 25 -5.27 -14.90 2.43
CA GLY A 25 -4.34 -13.80 2.14
C GLY A 25 -3.05 -14.21 1.40
N GLU A 26 -2.81 -15.51 1.15
CA GLU A 26 -1.54 -15.94 0.58
C GLU A 26 -1.44 -15.66 -0.92
N MET A 27 -0.35 -14.99 -1.32
CA MET A 27 -0.04 -14.71 -2.71
C MET A 27 1.47 -14.87 -2.93
N PRO A 28 1.92 -15.78 -3.81
CA PRO A 28 3.34 -15.94 -4.07
C PRO A 28 3.98 -14.66 -4.59
N VAL A 29 5.21 -14.38 -4.15
CA VAL A 29 5.97 -13.17 -4.53
C VAL A 29 6.05 -12.98 -6.04
N ALA A 30 6.25 -14.08 -6.76
CA ALA A 30 6.31 -14.08 -8.22
C ALA A 30 5.02 -13.57 -8.87
N VAL A 31 3.85 -13.88 -8.29
CA VAL A 31 2.54 -13.49 -8.84
C VAL A 31 2.33 -11.98 -8.69
N TYR A 32 2.65 -11.38 -7.53
CA TYR A 32 2.42 -9.94 -7.35
C TYR A 32 3.43 -9.12 -8.16
N ARG A 33 4.68 -9.59 -8.25
CA ARG A 33 5.72 -8.95 -9.09
C ARG A 33 5.35 -9.01 -10.57
N MET A 34 4.84 -10.15 -11.03
CA MET A 34 4.35 -10.30 -12.40
C MET A 34 3.23 -9.28 -12.69
N HIS A 35 2.28 -9.13 -11.77
CA HIS A 35 1.20 -8.14 -11.92
C HIS A 35 1.74 -6.70 -12.01
N ILE A 36 2.50 -6.24 -11.02
CA ILE A 36 2.93 -4.83 -10.98
C ILE A 36 3.96 -4.50 -12.07
N TYR A 37 4.85 -5.43 -12.45
CA TYR A 37 5.83 -5.19 -13.50
C TYR A 37 5.21 -5.20 -14.90
N SER A 38 4.24 -6.08 -15.16
CA SER A 38 3.50 -6.06 -16.43
C SER A 38 2.65 -4.79 -16.55
N LEU A 39 1.98 -4.36 -15.47
CA LEU A 39 1.24 -3.09 -15.43
C LEU A 39 2.17 -1.89 -15.68
N ARG A 40 3.30 -1.82 -14.95
CA ARG A 40 4.30 -0.76 -15.13
C ARG A 40 4.81 -0.72 -16.57
N ASN A 41 5.11 -1.85 -17.19
CA ASN A 41 5.57 -1.92 -18.58
C ASN A 41 4.53 -1.33 -19.55
N VAL A 42 3.24 -1.66 -19.37
CA VAL A 42 2.15 -1.10 -20.20
C VAL A 42 1.99 0.41 -19.97
N LEU A 43 2.08 0.88 -18.73
CA LEU A 43 2.03 2.31 -18.40
C LEU A 43 3.21 3.07 -19.04
N GLU A 44 4.44 2.55 -18.90
CA GLU A 44 5.63 3.18 -19.47
C GLU A 44 5.56 3.22 -21.00
N LYS A 45 5.05 2.16 -21.64
CA LYS A 45 4.84 2.11 -23.08
C LYS A 45 3.85 3.18 -23.57
N ASN A 46 2.77 3.42 -22.84
CA ASN A 46 1.68 4.30 -23.29
C ASN A 46 1.83 5.76 -22.84
N TYR A 47 2.47 6.01 -21.70
CA TYR A 47 2.53 7.32 -21.05
C TYR A 47 3.95 7.79 -20.74
N GLY A 48 4.96 6.96 -20.98
CA GLY A 48 6.35 7.26 -20.63
C GLY A 48 6.67 7.06 -19.15
N LYS A 49 7.96 7.16 -18.82
CA LYS A 49 8.48 6.86 -17.47
C LYS A 49 8.04 7.88 -16.42
N ASP A 50 8.04 9.16 -16.75
CA ASP A 50 7.72 10.22 -15.78
C ASP A 50 6.25 10.19 -15.35
N ALA A 51 5.33 10.05 -16.31
CA ALA A 51 3.91 9.89 -16.02
C ALA A 51 3.64 8.60 -15.22
N THR A 52 4.30 7.49 -15.60
CA THR A 52 4.18 6.23 -14.85
C THR A 52 4.66 6.37 -13.42
N LYS A 53 5.79 7.05 -13.20
CA LYS A 53 6.31 7.34 -11.85
C LYS A 53 5.28 8.12 -11.04
N HIS A 54 4.70 9.17 -11.61
CA HIS A 54 3.68 9.97 -10.94
C HIS A 54 2.46 9.12 -10.54
N ILE A 55 1.91 8.35 -11.48
CA ILE A 55 0.77 7.45 -11.25
C ILE A 55 1.06 6.45 -10.13
N LEU A 56 2.24 5.83 -10.12
CA LEU A 56 2.60 4.85 -9.09
C LEU A 56 2.77 5.50 -7.71
N VAL A 57 3.29 6.73 -7.64
CA VAL A 57 3.35 7.50 -6.38
C VAL A 57 1.95 7.83 -5.87
N GLU A 58 1.05 8.29 -6.73
CA GLU A 58 -0.33 8.58 -6.36
C GLU A 58 -1.09 7.32 -5.88
N ALA A 59 -0.89 6.20 -6.58
CA ALA A 59 -1.45 4.91 -6.18
C ALA A 59 -0.92 4.48 -4.80
N GLY A 60 0.39 4.62 -4.58
CA GLY A 60 1.04 4.36 -3.29
C GLY A 60 0.50 5.25 -2.17
N TRP A 61 0.27 6.55 -2.45
CA TRP A 61 -0.31 7.48 -1.48
C TRP A 61 -1.76 7.10 -1.11
N ALA A 62 -2.58 6.74 -2.11
CA ALA A 62 -3.94 6.28 -1.86
C ALA A 62 -3.98 5.00 -1.02
N ALA A 63 -3.14 4.02 -1.34
CA ALA A 63 -3.02 2.77 -0.58
C ALA A 63 -2.49 3.02 0.83
N GLY A 64 -1.42 3.81 0.99
CA GLY A 64 -0.81 4.14 2.28
C GLY A 64 -1.76 4.87 3.22
N ARG A 65 -2.58 5.79 2.70
CA ARG A 65 -3.60 6.48 3.50
C ARG A 65 -4.63 5.50 4.08
N GLU A 66 -5.15 4.60 3.26
CA GLU A 66 -6.14 3.62 3.72
C GLU A 66 -5.50 2.58 4.65
N PHE A 67 -4.26 2.19 4.39
CA PHE A 67 -3.46 1.36 5.29
C PHE A 67 -3.32 2.00 6.68
N CYS A 68 -2.89 3.26 6.76
CA CYS A 68 -2.74 3.96 8.04
C CYS A 68 -4.06 4.04 8.82
N LYS A 69 -5.19 4.27 8.14
CA LYS A 69 -6.50 4.40 8.79
C LYS A 69 -7.09 3.08 9.30
N ASN A 70 -6.78 1.96 8.64
CA ASN A 70 -7.47 0.68 8.90
C ASN A 70 -6.56 -0.36 9.57
N VAL A 71 -5.24 -0.19 9.51
CA VAL A 71 -4.27 -1.16 10.03
C VAL A 71 -3.46 -0.61 11.21
N LEU A 72 -3.26 0.71 11.27
CA LEU A 72 -2.49 1.37 12.33
C LEU A 72 -3.41 2.11 13.30
N ASP A 73 -2.89 2.43 14.48
CA ASP A 73 -3.53 3.34 15.44
C ASP A 73 -2.87 4.71 15.36
N LEU A 74 -3.62 5.70 14.86
CA LEU A 74 -3.16 7.07 14.66
C LEU A 74 -3.09 7.88 15.95
N ASN A 75 -3.60 7.36 17.07
CA ASN A 75 -3.58 8.05 18.36
C ASN A 75 -2.33 7.70 19.19
N LEU A 76 -1.48 6.81 18.70
CA LEU A 76 -0.24 6.42 19.38
C LEU A 76 0.78 7.56 19.35
N PRO A 77 1.60 7.71 20.42
CA PRO A 77 2.78 8.55 20.36
C PRO A 77 3.73 8.12 19.24
N PRO A 78 4.55 9.02 18.66
CA PRO A 78 5.37 8.75 17.48
C PRO A 78 6.19 7.46 17.56
N GLU A 79 6.94 7.25 18.64
CA GLU A 79 7.75 6.02 18.83
C GLU A 79 6.90 4.74 18.75
N SER A 80 5.74 4.73 19.42
CA SER A 80 4.81 3.60 19.42
C SER A 80 4.18 3.40 18.05
N PHE A 81 3.85 4.50 17.36
CA PHE A 81 3.34 4.46 15.99
C PHE A 81 4.35 3.84 15.02
N PHE A 82 5.63 4.25 15.06
CA PHE A 82 6.67 3.71 14.18
C PHE A 82 6.98 2.24 14.49
N SER A 83 6.95 1.85 15.77
CA SER A 83 7.09 0.44 16.17
C SER A 83 5.96 -0.42 15.60
N LEU A 84 4.70 0.04 15.71
CA LEU A 84 3.54 -0.62 15.10
C LEU A 84 3.64 -0.68 13.57
N LEU A 85 4.04 0.42 12.93
CA LEU A 85 4.23 0.47 11.47
C LEU A 85 5.26 -0.56 11.02
N LYS A 86 6.43 -0.60 11.66
CA LYS A 86 7.49 -1.60 11.39
C LYS A 86 6.97 -3.02 11.53
N GLN A 87 6.27 -3.31 12.63
CA GLN A 87 5.66 -4.61 12.86
C GLN A 87 4.67 -4.98 11.73
N LYS A 88 3.73 -4.09 11.40
CA LYS A 88 2.70 -4.36 10.39
C LYS A 88 3.27 -4.50 8.98
N MET A 89 4.29 -3.73 8.63
CA MET A 89 4.98 -3.86 7.34
C MET A 89 5.66 -5.23 7.20
N ALA A 90 6.27 -5.74 8.27
CA ALA A 90 6.89 -7.05 8.28
C ALA A 90 5.85 -8.18 8.25
N GLU A 91 4.81 -8.11 9.10
CA GLU A 91 3.72 -9.10 9.16
C GLU A 91 3.01 -9.27 7.81
N LEU A 92 2.79 -8.17 7.09
CA LEU A 92 2.08 -8.17 5.80
C LEU A 92 3.00 -8.38 4.60
N GLY A 93 4.31 -8.58 4.82
CA GLY A 93 5.28 -8.77 3.74
C GLY A 93 5.47 -7.56 2.83
N ILE A 94 5.17 -6.34 3.33
CA ILE A 94 5.35 -5.08 2.58
C ILE A 94 6.84 -4.73 2.50
N GLY A 95 7.56 -4.93 3.60
CA GLY A 95 8.99 -4.65 3.70
C GLY A 95 9.46 -4.62 5.14
N ILE A 96 10.78 -4.55 5.32
CA ILE A 96 11.40 -4.32 6.63
C ILE A 96 11.72 -2.82 6.72
N LEU A 97 11.13 -2.16 7.70
CA LEU A 97 11.38 -0.75 8.00
C LEU A 97 12.36 -0.66 9.19
N GLU A 98 13.39 0.16 9.06
CA GLU A 98 14.27 0.53 10.17
C GLU A 98 14.33 2.06 10.24
N VAL A 99 14.21 2.61 11.44
CA VAL A 99 14.30 4.07 11.66
C VAL A 99 15.71 4.36 12.17
N GLU A 100 16.55 4.91 11.30
CA GLU A 100 17.94 5.24 11.66
C GLU A 100 18.05 6.57 12.43
N HIS A 101 17.16 7.52 12.11
CA HIS A 101 17.07 8.80 12.77
C HIS A 101 15.63 9.32 12.70
N ALA A 102 15.12 9.83 13.81
CA ALA A 102 13.84 10.52 13.87
C ALA A 102 13.90 11.58 14.97
N ASP A 103 13.39 12.77 14.66
CA ASP A 103 13.23 13.86 15.61
C ASP A 103 11.76 13.97 15.97
N PHE A 104 11.36 13.23 17.01
CA PHE A 104 9.97 13.18 17.45
C PHE A 104 9.51 14.44 18.18
N GLU A 105 10.45 15.29 18.63
CA GLU A 105 10.11 16.55 19.30
C GLU A 105 9.65 17.62 18.31
N ASN A 106 10.13 17.54 17.06
CA ASN A 106 9.83 18.51 15.99
C ASN A 106 8.92 17.95 14.86
N MET A 107 8.29 16.79 15.07
CA MET A 107 7.29 16.21 14.16
C MET A 107 5.88 16.79 14.38
#